data_AF-G5IDA9-F1
#
_entry.id   AF-G5IDA9-F1
#
_cell.length_a   1.000
_cell.length_b   1.000
_cell.length_c   1.000
_cell.angle_alpha   90.00
_cell.angle_beta   90.00
_cell.angle_gamma   90.00
#
_symmetry.space_group_name_H-M   'P 1'
#
loop_
_entity.id
_entity.type
_entity.pdbx_description
1 polymer ?
#
loop_
_entity_poly.entity_id
_entity_poly.type
_entity_poly.pdbx_seq_one_letter_code
_entity_poly.pdbx_strand_id
1 'polypeptide(L)'
;KGGGDSADNKDGKNGKKDADKENGTDGGDANNGTGSAGGGDTAAVSGQVTVLLSLGQALTEAERFDDARTLYQQAIDDGIRSDELYNRMGLCEMEAGDLDMALSYFDAGMQLPDEGARQKILYNRAAVYEQKQDFATALELLETYAATYGSTPEVDREIIFLKSRQQ
;
A
#
# COMPACT_ATOMS: atom_id res chain seq x y z
N LYS A 1 21.04 69.16 -14.55
CA LYS A 1 21.71 70.15 -13.66
C LYS A 1 21.04 70.09 -12.29
N GLY A 2 21.81 69.83 -11.23
CA GLY A 2 21.43 69.75 -9.79
C GLY A 2 20.55 68.54 -9.45
N GLY A 3 20.94 67.55 -8.65
CA GLY A 3 21.66 67.61 -7.36
C GLY A 3 20.63 68.02 -6.29
N GLY A 4 20.22 67.22 -5.32
CA GLY A 4 20.84 66.10 -4.62
C GLY A 4 20.67 66.43 -3.13
N ASP A 5 20.01 65.58 -2.36
CA ASP A 5 20.35 65.39 -0.94
C ASP A 5 19.68 64.13 -0.39
N SER A 6 20.55 63.28 0.15
CA SER A 6 20.26 62.08 0.92
C SER A 6 19.97 62.47 2.38
N ALA A 7 19.13 61.70 3.06
CA ALA A 7 19.24 61.55 4.50
C ALA A 7 18.87 60.11 4.89
N ASP A 8 19.90 59.39 5.31
CA ASP A 8 19.88 58.06 5.89
C ASP A 8 19.25 58.04 7.30
N ASN A 9 18.45 57.00 7.53
CA ASN A 9 18.56 56.03 8.62
C ASN A 9 18.66 56.53 10.07
N LYS A 10 17.67 56.12 10.90
CA LYS A 10 17.86 55.45 12.21
C LYS A 10 16.52 55.22 12.91
N ASP A 11 16.20 53.96 13.19
CA ASP A 11 16.08 53.44 14.56
C ASP A 11 15.22 52.17 14.56
N GLY A 12 15.91 51.03 14.71
CA GLY A 12 15.27 49.80 15.15
C GLY A 12 15.02 49.84 16.65
N LYS A 13 13.84 49.37 17.08
CA LYS A 13 13.69 48.70 18.37
C LYS A 13 12.78 47.48 18.22
N ASN A 14 13.45 46.34 18.32
CA ASN A 14 12.97 45.03 18.68
C ASN A 14 12.38 45.07 20.12
N GLY A 15 11.30 44.33 20.40
CA GLY A 15 10.67 44.42 21.73
C GLY A 15 9.42 43.54 21.96
N LYS A 16 9.64 42.23 21.92
CA LYS A 16 8.84 41.12 22.47
C LYS A 16 7.95 41.42 23.69
N LYS A 17 6.69 40.94 23.65
CA LYS A 17 5.86 40.38 24.75
C LYS A 17 4.86 39.41 24.08
N ASP A 18 4.94 38.08 24.24
CA ASP A 18 4.56 37.27 25.42
C ASP A 18 3.19 37.72 25.98
N ALA A 19 2.17 36.92 26.26
CA ALA A 19 1.83 35.51 26.13
C ALA A 19 0.31 35.45 26.49
N ASP A 20 -0.24 34.23 26.61
CA ASP A 20 -1.57 33.88 27.16
C ASP A 20 -2.73 33.94 26.14
N LYS A 21 -3.55 32.91 25.95
CA LYS A 21 -3.77 31.65 26.69
C LYS A 21 -4.61 30.69 25.83
N GLU A 22 -4.33 29.40 26.01
CA GLU A 22 -5.28 28.28 26.13
C GLU A 22 -6.36 28.10 25.05
N ASN A 23 -6.23 27.04 24.25
CA ASN A 23 -7.11 25.89 24.45
C ASN A 23 -6.42 24.61 23.99
N GLY A 24 -5.99 23.81 24.97
CA GLY A 24 -5.62 22.43 24.73
C GLY A 24 -6.89 21.59 24.60
N THR A 25 -6.89 20.67 23.65
CA THR A 25 -7.65 19.43 23.80
C THR A 25 -6.63 18.32 23.97
N ASP A 26 -6.55 17.95 25.25
CA ASP A 26 -5.94 16.78 25.85
C ASP A 26 -6.46 15.48 25.22
N GLY A 27 -5.69 14.42 25.42
CA GLY A 27 -5.87 13.09 24.85
C GLY A 27 -7.06 12.29 25.41
N GLY A 28 -7.10 11.03 24.94
CA GLY A 28 -8.14 10.03 25.20
C GLY A 28 -8.99 9.86 23.94
N ASP A 29 -9.04 8.72 23.25
CA ASP A 29 -9.07 7.36 23.78
C ASP A 29 -8.42 6.35 22.82
N ALA A 30 -7.29 5.79 23.26
CA ALA A 30 -7.01 4.40 23.00
C ALA A 30 -7.81 3.58 24.03
N ASN A 31 -8.96 3.01 23.63
CA ASN A 31 -9.58 1.89 24.34
C ASN A 31 -10.60 1.20 23.40
N ASN A 32 -10.21 0.08 22.78
CA ASN A 32 -10.62 -1.26 23.21
C ASN A 32 -12.12 -1.53 23.00
N GLY A 33 -12.45 -1.87 21.76
CA GLY A 33 -13.57 -2.78 21.48
C GLY A 33 -13.14 -4.19 21.82
N THR A 34 -13.38 -4.53 23.07
CA THR A 34 -13.19 -5.83 23.71
C THR A 34 -13.78 -6.99 22.91
N GLY A 35 -13.10 -8.13 23.01
CA GLY A 35 -13.30 -9.36 22.24
C GLY A 35 -14.73 -9.82 21.95
N SER A 36 -14.89 -10.41 20.77
CA SER A 36 -15.81 -11.51 20.59
C SER A 36 -15.02 -12.81 20.69
N ALA A 37 -15.22 -13.51 21.81
CA ALA A 37 -15.02 -14.94 21.88
C ALA A 37 -15.99 -15.59 20.87
N GLY A 38 -15.45 -16.13 19.77
CA GLY A 38 -16.27 -16.70 18.71
C GLY A 38 -15.52 -17.76 17.93
N GLY A 39 -15.19 -18.88 18.58
CA GLY A 39 -14.68 -20.08 17.89
C GLY A 39 -15.66 -20.70 16.85
N GLY A 40 -16.82 -20.06 16.60
CA GLY A 40 -17.77 -20.39 15.54
C GLY A 40 -17.72 -19.46 14.32
N ASP A 41 -17.21 -18.22 14.45
CA ASP A 41 -17.24 -17.23 13.36
C ASP A 41 -16.04 -17.35 12.43
N THR A 42 -14.89 -17.81 12.93
CA THR A 42 -13.65 -17.92 12.14
C THR A 42 -13.79 -18.91 10.98
N ALA A 43 -14.49 -20.02 11.17
CA ALA A 43 -14.76 -20.99 10.11
C ALA A 43 -15.77 -20.46 9.08
N ALA A 44 -16.80 -19.72 9.53
CA ALA A 44 -17.78 -19.10 8.64
C ALA A 44 -17.15 -17.98 7.81
N VAL A 45 -16.32 -17.13 8.43
CA VAL A 45 -15.54 -16.10 7.74
C VAL A 45 -14.53 -16.74 6.78
N SER A 46 -13.87 -17.83 7.17
CA SER A 46 -12.95 -18.56 6.27
C SER A 46 -13.68 -19.18 5.07
N GLY A 47 -14.88 -19.72 5.28
CA GLY A 47 -15.74 -20.22 4.21
C GLY A 47 -16.22 -19.09 3.27
N GLN A 48 -16.63 -17.96 3.84
CA GLN A 48 -17.04 -16.78 3.09
C GLN A 48 -15.89 -16.21 2.25
N VAL A 49 -14.69 -16.08 2.83
CA VAL A 49 -13.46 -15.70 2.11
C VAL A 49 -13.21 -16.69 0.97
N THR A 50 -13.28 -17.99 1.20
CA THR A 50 -13.02 -18.99 0.14
C THR A 50 -13.99 -18.85 -1.05
N VAL A 51 -15.29 -18.66 -0.78
CA VAL A 51 -16.31 -18.45 -1.82
C VAL A 51 -16.05 -17.15 -2.58
N LEU A 52 -15.75 -16.07 -1.86
CA LEU A 52 -15.44 -14.76 -2.44
C LEU A 52 -14.24 -14.83 -3.38
N LEU A 53 -13.14 -15.44 -2.93
CA LEU A 53 -11.92 -15.57 -3.71
C LEU A 53 -12.16 -16.41 -4.97
N SER A 54 -12.90 -17.52 -4.84
CA SER A 54 -13.22 -18.41 -5.97
C SER A 54 -14.13 -17.72 -7.00
N LEU A 55 -15.15 -16.99 -6.55
CA LEU A 55 -16.04 -16.26 -7.45
C LEU A 55 -15.31 -15.13 -8.17
N GLY A 56 -14.53 -14.33 -7.43
CA GLY A 56 -13.76 -13.27 -8.06
C GLY A 56 -12.68 -13.82 -9.01
N GLN A 57 -12.11 -15.00 -8.74
CA GLN A 57 -11.24 -15.67 -9.70
C GLN A 57 -11.98 -15.98 -11.00
N ALA A 58 -13.16 -16.57 -10.91
CA ALA A 58 -13.97 -16.88 -12.08
C ALA A 58 -14.35 -15.61 -12.86
N LEU A 59 -14.55 -14.48 -12.18
CA LEU A 59 -14.77 -13.18 -12.81
C LEU A 59 -13.50 -12.70 -13.55
N THR A 60 -12.32 -12.79 -12.93
CA THR A 60 -11.05 -12.43 -13.58
C THR A 60 -10.72 -13.31 -14.78
N GLU A 61 -10.97 -14.63 -14.69
CA GLU A 61 -10.79 -15.58 -15.79
C GLU A 61 -11.76 -15.31 -16.95
N ALA A 62 -12.90 -14.68 -16.65
CA ALA A 62 -13.87 -14.21 -17.64
C ALA A 62 -13.60 -12.77 -18.12
N GLU A 63 -12.43 -12.19 -17.80
CA GLU A 63 -12.05 -10.80 -18.12
C GLU A 63 -13.01 -9.74 -17.54
N ARG A 64 -13.79 -10.11 -16.52
CA ARG A 64 -14.74 -9.22 -15.82
C ARG A 64 -14.08 -8.58 -14.59
N PHE A 65 -13.03 -7.81 -14.84
CA PHE A 65 -12.20 -7.22 -13.78
C PHE A 65 -12.96 -6.24 -12.88
N ASP A 66 -13.85 -5.41 -13.45
CA ASP A 66 -14.67 -4.46 -12.67
C ASP A 66 -15.63 -5.18 -11.70
N ASP A 67 -16.19 -6.31 -12.12
CA ASP A 67 -17.08 -7.11 -11.28
C ASP A 67 -16.29 -7.78 -10.15
N ALA A 68 -15.09 -8.30 -10.45
CA ALA A 68 -14.21 -8.88 -9.43
C ALA A 68 -13.79 -7.81 -8.40
N ARG A 69 -13.42 -6.62 -8.87
CA ARG A 69 -13.07 -5.48 -8.02
C ARG A 69 -14.23 -5.08 -7.12
N THR A 70 -15.45 -4.95 -7.67
CA THR A 70 -16.66 -4.62 -6.90
C THR A 70 -16.94 -5.67 -5.82
N LEU A 71 -16.82 -6.94 -6.18
CA LEU A 71 -17.01 -8.06 -5.27
C LEU A 71 -16.01 -8.01 -4.10
N TYR A 72 -14.72 -7.82 -4.39
CA TYR A 72 -13.69 -7.74 -3.37
C TYR A 72 -13.80 -6.49 -2.51
N GLN A 73 -14.15 -5.34 -3.09
CA GLN A 73 -14.38 -4.11 -2.35
C GLN A 73 -15.52 -4.27 -1.33
N GLN A 74 -16.65 -4.84 -1.76
CA GLN A 74 -17.78 -5.09 -0.86
C GLN A 74 -17.37 -5.97 0.34
N ALA A 75 -16.58 -7.01 0.10
CA ALA A 75 -16.08 -7.86 1.19
C ALA A 75 -15.18 -7.10 2.17
N ILE A 76 -14.28 -6.26 1.65
CA ILE A 76 -13.41 -5.42 2.48
C ILE A 76 -14.24 -4.44 3.32
N ASP A 77 -15.27 -3.83 2.71
CA ASP A 77 -16.20 -2.90 3.37
C ASP A 77 -17.04 -3.60 4.45
N ASP A 78 -17.40 -4.88 4.23
CA ASP A 78 -18.05 -5.75 5.22
C ASP A 78 -17.10 -6.22 6.34
N GLY A 79 -15.86 -5.75 6.34
CA GLY A 79 -14.86 -6.04 7.38
C GLY A 79 -14.09 -7.34 7.18
N ILE A 80 -14.22 -7.99 6.02
CA ILE A 80 -13.43 -9.18 5.69
C ILE A 80 -11.98 -8.76 5.44
N ARG A 81 -11.05 -9.42 6.14
CA ARG A 81 -9.61 -9.15 6.06
C ARG A 81 -8.88 -10.47 5.80
N SER A 82 -8.25 -10.60 4.65
CA SER A 82 -7.29 -11.67 4.38
C SER A 82 -6.21 -11.20 3.41
N ASP A 83 -5.04 -11.79 3.54
CA ASP A 83 -3.87 -11.56 2.70
C ASP A 83 -4.18 -11.83 1.22
N GLU A 84 -4.80 -12.97 0.92
CA GLU A 84 -5.20 -13.35 -0.43
C GLU A 84 -6.31 -12.45 -1.00
N LEU A 85 -7.25 -11.95 -0.19
CA LEU A 85 -8.24 -10.97 -0.64
C LEU A 85 -7.57 -9.67 -1.07
N TYR A 86 -6.65 -9.16 -0.24
CA TYR A 86 -5.89 -7.97 -0.57
C TYR A 86 -4.97 -8.16 -1.78
N ASN A 87 -4.34 -9.33 -1.90
CA ASN A 87 -3.56 -9.67 -3.09
C ASN A 87 -4.42 -9.62 -4.36
N ARG A 88 -5.64 -10.17 -4.33
CA ARG A 88 -6.54 -10.15 -5.48
C ARG A 88 -7.05 -8.76 -5.82
N MET A 89 -7.34 -7.95 -4.81
CA MET A 89 -7.72 -6.56 -5.02
C MET A 89 -6.56 -5.78 -5.66
N GLY A 90 -5.33 -5.96 -5.19
CA GLY A 90 -4.14 -5.34 -5.79
C GLY A 90 -3.95 -5.71 -7.25
N LEU A 91 -4.15 -6.98 -7.62
CA LEU A 91 -4.14 -7.43 -9.02
C LEU A 91 -5.24 -6.76 -9.87
N CYS A 92 -6.45 -6.62 -9.32
CA CYS A 92 -7.53 -5.90 -10.03
C CYS A 92 -7.18 -4.43 -10.28
N GLU A 93 -6.51 -3.77 -9.34
CA GLU A 93 -6.03 -2.39 -9.51
C GLU A 93 -4.90 -2.29 -10.54
N MET A 94 -4.01 -3.29 -10.62
CA MET A 94 -3.00 -3.36 -11.68
C MET A 94 -3.65 -3.43 -13.06
N GLU A 95 -4.67 -4.28 -13.23
CA GLU A 95 -5.44 -4.38 -14.49
C GLU A 95 -6.17 -3.08 -14.83
N ALA A 96 -6.66 -2.36 -13.80
CA ALA A 96 -7.25 -1.04 -13.97
C ALA A 96 -6.21 0.07 -14.27
N GLY A 97 -4.92 -0.23 -14.15
CA GLY A 97 -3.83 0.73 -14.32
C GLY A 97 -3.59 1.65 -13.11
N ASP A 98 -4.31 1.44 -11.99
CA ASP A 98 -4.11 2.19 -10.76
C ASP A 98 -3.03 1.53 -9.89
N LEU A 99 -1.79 1.73 -10.31
CA LEU A 99 -0.61 1.12 -9.69
C LEU A 99 -0.39 1.57 -8.24
N ASP A 100 -0.82 2.77 -7.88
CA ASP A 100 -0.70 3.27 -6.51
C ASP A 100 -1.73 2.59 -5.59
N MET A 101 -2.95 2.40 -6.06
CA MET A 101 -3.95 1.64 -5.32
C MET A 101 -3.57 0.16 -5.20
N ALA A 102 -2.98 -0.43 -6.25
CA ALA A 102 -2.44 -1.78 -6.21
C ALA A 102 -1.43 -1.95 -5.06
N LEU A 103 -0.46 -1.04 -4.95
CA LEU A 103 0.54 -1.04 -3.87
C LEU A 103 -0.12 -0.89 -2.49
N SER A 104 -1.13 -0.02 -2.34
CA SER A 104 -1.85 0.14 -1.08
C SER A 104 -2.49 -1.17 -0.61
N TYR A 105 -3.15 -1.92 -1.51
CA TYR A 105 -3.73 -3.21 -1.15
C TYR A 105 -2.67 -4.27 -0.89
N PHE A 106 -1.59 -4.32 -1.68
CA PHE A 106 -0.48 -5.22 -1.41
C PHE A 106 0.16 -4.95 -0.04
N ASP A 107 0.39 -3.69 0.33
CA ASP A 107 0.93 -3.32 1.63
C ASP A 107 -0.02 -3.72 2.77
N ALA A 108 -1.34 -3.60 2.59
CA ALA A 108 -2.32 -4.12 3.54
C ALA A 108 -2.25 -5.65 3.69
N GLY A 109 -2.05 -6.38 2.58
CA GLY A 109 -1.88 -7.84 2.61
C GLY A 109 -0.57 -8.28 3.28
N MET A 110 0.53 -7.54 3.09
CA MET A 110 1.83 -7.83 3.71
C MET A 110 1.81 -7.75 5.25
N GLN A 111 0.87 -6.99 5.83
CA GLN A 111 0.66 -6.89 7.28
C GLN A 111 0.04 -8.14 7.89
N LEU A 112 -0.43 -9.08 7.06
CA LEU A 112 -1.11 -10.29 7.48
C LEU A 112 -0.14 -11.50 7.52
N PRO A 113 -0.46 -12.54 8.31
CA PRO A 113 0.53 -13.54 8.69
C PRO A 113 0.78 -14.64 7.63
N ASP A 114 -0.05 -14.77 6.60
CA ASP A 114 0.10 -15.86 5.62
C ASP A 114 1.34 -15.69 4.73
N GLU A 115 2.26 -16.64 4.84
CA GLU A 115 3.54 -16.59 4.11
C GLU A 115 3.36 -16.84 2.61
N GLY A 116 2.41 -17.70 2.23
CA GLY A 116 2.17 -18.02 0.83
C GLY A 116 1.63 -16.81 0.06
N ALA A 117 0.74 -16.05 0.66
CA ALA A 117 0.27 -14.79 0.12
C ALA A 117 1.36 -13.73 0.17
N ARG A 118 2.15 -13.63 1.24
CA ARG A 118 3.29 -12.69 1.30
C ARG A 118 4.28 -12.90 0.16
N GLN A 119 4.59 -14.15 -0.16
CA GLN A 119 5.43 -14.51 -1.30
C GLN A 119 4.84 -13.97 -2.62
N LYS A 120 3.56 -14.25 -2.90
CA LYS A 120 2.88 -13.75 -4.11
C LYS A 120 2.84 -12.22 -4.16
N ILE A 121 2.50 -11.59 -3.04
CA ILE A 121 2.40 -10.13 -2.94
C ILE A 121 3.75 -9.47 -3.19
N LEU A 122 4.85 -10.02 -2.66
CA LEU A 122 6.18 -9.47 -2.89
C LEU A 122 6.56 -9.49 -4.38
N TYR A 123 6.24 -10.59 -5.07
CA TYR A 123 6.44 -10.69 -6.51
C TYR A 123 5.57 -9.68 -7.28
N ASN A 124 4.28 -9.56 -6.91
CA ASN A 124 3.37 -8.61 -7.57
C ASN A 124 3.78 -7.16 -7.36
N ARG A 125 4.27 -6.78 -6.17
CA ARG A 125 4.82 -5.44 -5.92
C ARG A 125 6.02 -5.16 -6.84
N ALA A 126 6.90 -6.13 -7.07
CA ALA A 126 8.00 -5.95 -8.00
C ALA A 126 7.51 -5.65 -9.43
N ALA A 127 6.49 -6.39 -9.90
CA ALA A 127 5.85 -6.14 -11.19
C ALA A 127 5.21 -4.74 -11.28
N VAL A 128 4.58 -4.26 -10.19
CA VAL A 128 4.06 -2.88 -10.14
C VAL A 128 5.18 -1.85 -10.32
N TYR A 129 6.28 -1.99 -9.59
CA TYR A 129 7.40 -1.04 -9.72
C TYR A 129 8.07 -1.12 -11.09
N GLU A 130 8.15 -2.30 -11.70
CA GLU A 130 8.59 -2.45 -13.10
C GLU A 130 7.69 -1.67 -14.06
N GLN A 131 6.35 -1.79 -13.92
CA GLN A 131 5.39 -1.06 -14.75
C GLN A 131 5.46 0.46 -14.53
N LYS A 132 5.79 0.91 -13.31
CA LYS A 132 6.09 2.32 -12.99
C LYS A 132 7.46 2.79 -13.51
N GLN A 133 8.24 1.90 -14.14
CA GLN A 133 9.63 2.11 -14.57
C GLN A 133 10.62 2.40 -13.42
N ASP A 134 10.24 2.09 -12.18
CA ASP A 134 11.15 2.11 -11.04
C ASP A 134 11.88 0.76 -10.96
N PHE A 135 12.82 0.58 -11.89
CA PHE A 135 13.61 -0.64 -12.00
C PHE A 135 14.55 -0.84 -10.80
N ALA A 136 14.81 0.21 -10.01
CA ALA A 136 15.60 0.12 -8.79
C ALA A 136 14.83 -0.64 -7.72
N THR A 137 13.62 -0.19 -7.40
CA THR A 137 12.77 -0.84 -6.41
C THR A 137 12.29 -2.22 -6.87
N ALA A 138 11.96 -2.39 -8.15
CA ALA A 138 11.60 -3.71 -8.69
C ALA A 138 12.72 -4.74 -8.49
N LEU A 139 13.98 -4.34 -8.74
CA LEU A 139 15.14 -5.21 -8.55
C LEU A 139 15.32 -5.59 -7.08
N GLU A 140 15.26 -4.62 -6.16
CA GLU A 140 15.40 -4.87 -4.72
C GLU A 140 14.35 -5.87 -4.22
N LEU A 141 13.11 -5.73 -4.68
CA LEU A 141 12.01 -6.63 -4.31
C LEU A 141 12.23 -8.04 -4.85
N LEU A 142 12.70 -8.22 -6.09
CA LEU A 142 12.99 -9.56 -6.63
C LEU A 142 14.22 -10.20 -6.00
N GLU A 143 15.26 -9.43 -5.66
CA GLU A 143 16.41 -9.94 -4.91
C GLU A 143 15.99 -10.38 -3.50
N THR A 144 15.13 -9.61 -2.84
CA THR A 144 14.53 -9.98 -1.54
C THR A 144 13.67 -11.24 -1.67
N TYR A 145 12.86 -11.34 -2.73
CA TYR A 145 12.05 -12.52 -3.03
C TYR A 145 12.94 -13.75 -3.19
N ALA A 146 13.97 -13.68 -4.03
CA ALA A 146 14.88 -14.79 -4.30
C ALA A 146 15.66 -15.21 -3.04
N ALA A 147 16.07 -14.26 -2.21
CA ALA A 147 16.76 -14.54 -0.95
C ALA A 147 15.86 -15.23 0.09
N THR A 148 14.56 -14.89 0.10
CA THR A 148 13.60 -15.37 1.11
C THR A 148 12.96 -16.70 0.72
N TYR A 149 12.54 -16.82 -0.54
CA TYR A 149 11.73 -17.95 -1.05
C TYR A 149 12.49 -18.87 -2.00
N GLY A 150 13.73 -18.52 -2.34
CA GLY A 150 14.49 -19.14 -3.42
C GLY A 150 14.17 -18.49 -4.78
N SER A 151 15.09 -18.65 -5.72
CA SER A 151 14.92 -18.16 -7.09
C SER A 151 14.43 -19.25 -8.03
N THR A 152 13.77 -18.83 -9.10
CA THR A 152 13.47 -19.66 -10.27
C THR A 152 14.19 -19.09 -11.49
N PRO A 153 14.35 -19.86 -12.59
CA PRO A 153 14.93 -19.33 -13.82
C PRO A 153 14.20 -18.08 -14.36
N GLU A 154 12.91 -17.94 -14.07
CA GLU A 154 12.11 -16.76 -14.42
C GLU A 154 12.55 -15.54 -13.59
N VAL A 155 12.64 -15.68 -12.28
CA VAL A 155 13.10 -14.61 -11.38
C VAL A 155 14.55 -14.21 -11.68
N ASP A 156 15.43 -15.18 -11.93
CA ASP A 156 16.83 -14.91 -12.29
C ASP A 156 16.95 -14.10 -13.59
N ARG A 157 16.17 -14.47 -14.62
CA ARG A 157 16.11 -13.74 -15.89
C ARG A 157 15.62 -12.32 -15.68
N GLU A 158 14.60 -12.14 -14.84
CA GLU A 158 14.01 -10.84 -14.55
C GLU A 158 15.00 -9.94 -13.79
N ILE A 159 15.68 -10.47 -12.78
CA ILE A 159 16.77 -9.76 -12.06
C ILE A 159 17.87 -9.29 -13.03
N ILE A 160 18.27 -10.13 -13.98
CA ILE A 160 19.28 -9.78 -15.01
C ILE A 160 18.75 -8.66 -15.90
N PHE A 161 17.49 -8.76 -16.35
CA PHE A 161 16.86 -7.73 -17.16
C PHE A 161 16.82 -6.39 -16.42
N LEU A 162 16.34 -6.35 -15.18
CA LEU A 162 16.26 -5.12 -14.38
C LEU A 162 17.63 -4.50 -14.13
N LYS A 163 18.68 -5.30 -13.87
CA LYS A 163 20.07 -4.82 -13.75
C LYS A 163 20.57 -4.13 -15.02
N SER A 164 20.13 -4.58 -16.20
CA SER A 164 20.50 -3.93 -17.47
C SER A 164 19.82 -2.58 -17.68
N ARG A 165 18.68 -2.33 -17.02
CA ARG A 165 17.89 -1.09 -17.13
C ARG A 165 18.36 0.02 -16.19
N GLN A 166 19.29 -0.27 -15.28
CA GLN A 166 19.84 0.68 -14.32
C GLN A 166 21.13 1.39 -14.82
N GLN A 167 21.59 1.10 -16.05
CA GLN A 167 22.82 1.64 -16.63
C GLN A 167 22.58 2.82 -17.56
#